data_AF-A0A261AT91-F1
#
_entry.id   AF-A0A261AT91-F1
#
_cell.length_a   1.000
_cell.length_b   1.000
_cell.length_c   1.000
_cell.angle_alpha   90.00
_cell.angle_beta   90.00
_cell.angle_gamma   90.00
#
_symmetry.space_group_name_H-M   'P 1'
#
loop_
_entity.id
_entity.type
_entity.pdbx_description
1 polymer ?
#
loop_
_entity_poly.entity_id
_entity_poly.type
_entity_poly.pdbx_seq_one_letter_code
_entity_poly.pdbx_strand_id
1 'polypeptide(L)'
;LRHNAEAVPTQYAPKAEELKKEVEAAKSIIANAPASDAHVQQLQQAVATAETLIPDLDERGSIWLRFVKSKDDLYDDLEKLENTVSDVLNRPRISVSQAQPRLNKLKEQSYLLDRIRNSKVDFDDLGEALLPLTVVEDELRFMHVHVESIERQYEDTMDKLNAEITAEIELLRTLDILSNELSQCKEDINNPTIDVDELSRATMLNDAIAHLENQKVVVARSEKDRKFVESSTSTDLEQLLAEAKRLLKEIEPRLQLAQPDHDNEDEEDEEKGSEEKPYDVRAAAEVLSALYPDEHPHNVLRNIGFEELPSDSESRSEFDSLDSRSDGLLSPIPDDSTLNEEQLRRQRSRWRRVLRTALPLQALLVLLMGAACLVPHCDDEYCCQLLNNFAKSFDPSLEFVNGPPPF
;
A
#
# COMPACT_ATOMS: atom_id res chain seq x y z
N LEU A 1 -31.33 -23.43 37.40
CA LEU A 1 -30.14 -22.56 37.55
C LEU A 1 -29.46 -22.31 36.20
N ARG A 2 -29.23 -23.34 35.35
CA ARG A 2 -28.71 -23.18 33.97
C ARG A 2 -29.46 -22.18 33.07
N HIS A 3 -30.77 -22.04 33.24
CA HIS A 3 -31.59 -21.17 32.40
C HIS A 3 -31.93 -19.83 33.05
N ASN A 4 -31.37 -19.55 34.23
CA ASN A 4 -31.64 -18.29 34.91
C ASN A 4 -30.56 -17.27 34.54
N ALA A 5 -30.94 -16.30 33.72
CA ALA A 5 -30.07 -15.22 33.26
C ALA A 5 -29.61 -14.28 34.38
N GLU A 6 -30.34 -14.25 35.50
CA GLU A 6 -30.05 -13.44 36.70
C GLU A 6 -29.38 -14.25 37.81
N ALA A 7 -28.93 -15.48 37.53
CA ALA A 7 -28.24 -16.27 38.54
C ALA A 7 -26.92 -15.60 38.96
N VAL A 8 -26.64 -15.60 40.26
CA VAL A 8 -25.41 -15.04 40.83
C VAL A 8 -24.30 -16.11 40.77
N PRO A 9 -23.28 -16.01 39.89
CA PRO A 9 -22.37 -17.13 39.64
C PRO A 9 -21.46 -17.48 40.83
N THR A 10 -21.15 -16.49 41.67
CA THR A 10 -20.38 -16.67 42.91
C THR A 10 -21.10 -17.57 43.92
N GLN A 11 -22.40 -17.81 43.75
CA GLN A 11 -23.20 -18.67 44.61
C GLN A 11 -23.26 -20.12 44.13
N TYR A 12 -22.69 -20.48 42.97
CA TYR A 12 -22.75 -21.86 42.48
C TYR A 12 -22.01 -22.83 43.41
N ALA A 13 -20.75 -22.57 43.74
CA ALA A 13 -19.97 -23.44 44.64
C ALA A 13 -20.54 -23.50 46.08
N PRO A 14 -20.87 -22.37 46.74
CA PRO A 14 -21.50 -22.41 48.06
C PRO A 14 -22.82 -23.19 48.07
N LYS A 15 -23.69 -22.99 47.06
CA LYS A 15 -24.96 -23.72 46.97
C LYS A 15 -24.76 -25.20 46.66
N ALA A 16 -23.74 -25.57 45.88
CA ALA A 16 -23.40 -26.97 45.66
C ALA A 16 -23.00 -27.65 46.98
N GLU A 17 -22.20 -26.98 47.80
CA GLU A 17 -21.73 -27.49 49.09
C GLU A 17 -22.87 -27.60 50.12
N GLU A 18 -23.74 -26.60 50.18
CA GLU A 18 -24.95 -26.63 50.99
C GLU A 18 -25.89 -27.76 50.55
N LEU A 19 -26.14 -27.89 49.24
CA LEU A 19 -27.00 -28.94 48.69
C LEU A 19 -26.43 -30.34 48.97
N LYS A 20 -25.11 -30.53 48.85
CA LYS A 20 -24.43 -31.78 49.23
C LYS A 20 -24.73 -32.14 50.68
N LYS A 21 -24.58 -31.18 51.60
CA LYS A 21 -24.82 -31.41 53.03
C LYS A 21 -26.27 -31.78 53.33
N GLU A 22 -27.24 -31.06 52.75
CA GLU A 22 -28.67 -31.31 52.97
C GLU A 22 -29.12 -32.64 52.35
N VAL A 23 -28.58 -33.01 51.18
CA VAL A 23 -28.80 -34.32 50.54
C VAL A 23 -28.33 -35.45 51.44
N GLU A 24 -27.11 -35.37 52.00
CA GLU A 24 -26.58 -36.40 52.88
C GLU A 24 -27.38 -36.50 54.19
N ALA A 25 -27.82 -35.37 54.75
CA ALA A 25 -28.73 -35.35 55.89
C ALA A 25 -30.07 -36.04 55.55
N ALA A 26 -30.67 -35.73 54.39
CA ALA A 26 -31.92 -36.34 53.95
C ALA A 26 -31.79 -37.86 53.72
N LYS A 27 -30.67 -38.33 53.13
CA LYS A 27 -30.37 -39.77 52.99
C LYS A 27 -30.35 -40.48 54.33
N SER A 28 -29.74 -39.88 55.36
CA SER A 28 -29.69 -40.47 56.70
C SER A 28 -31.08 -40.64 57.32
N ILE A 29 -32.01 -39.73 57.03
CA ILE A 29 -33.41 -39.80 57.49
C ILE A 29 -34.17 -40.88 56.72
N ILE A 30 -34.04 -40.92 55.39
CA ILE A 30 -34.70 -41.91 54.52
C ILE A 30 -34.27 -43.34 54.87
N ALA A 31 -33.00 -43.55 55.20
CA ALA A 31 -32.47 -44.87 55.56
C ALA A 31 -33.19 -45.50 56.77
N ASN A 32 -33.79 -44.68 57.64
CA ASN A 32 -34.51 -45.11 58.84
C ASN A 32 -36.04 -45.11 58.66
N ALA A 33 -36.56 -44.78 57.47
CA ALA A 33 -37.97 -44.61 57.20
C ALA A 33 -38.61 -45.81 56.46
N PRO A 34 -39.94 -46.03 56.58
CA PRO A 34 -40.61 -47.12 55.87
C PRO A 34 -40.66 -46.89 54.35
N ALA A 35 -40.02 -47.77 53.57
CA ALA A 35 -39.93 -47.63 52.11
C ALA A 35 -41.28 -47.74 51.36
N SER A 36 -42.33 -48.20 52.01
CA SER A 36 -43.69 -48.29 51.45
C SER A 36 -44.52 -47.01 51.60
N ASP A 37 -44.03 -46.00 52.33
CA ASP A 37 -44.72 -44.71 52.46
C ASP A 37 -44.51 -43.86 51.19
N ALA A 38 -45.61 -43.36 50.64
CA ALA A 38 -45.60 -42.53 49.44
C ALA A 38 -44.77 -41.23 49.63
N HIS A 39 -44.76 -40.64 50.83
CA HIS A 39 -43.99 -39.44 51.12
C HIS A 39 -42.48 -39.73 51.16
N VAL A 40 -42.08 -40.91 51.66
CA VAL A 40 -40.68 -41.35 51.67
C VAL A 40 -40.18 -41.57 50.24
N GLN A 41 -41.01 -42.15 49.36
CA GLN A 41 -40.69 -42.30 47.94
C GLN A 41 -40.56 -40.96 47.21
N GLN A 42 -41.45 -40.00 47.49
CA GLN A 42 -41.37 -38.65 46.94
C GLN A 42 -40.09 -37.93 47.39
N LEU A 43 -39.74 -38.02 48.68
CA LEU A 43 -38.51 -37.44 49.21
C LEU A 43 -37.27 -38.09 48.58
N GLN A 44 -37.28 -39.41 48.40
CA GLN A 44 -36.19 -40.12 47.75
C GLN A 44 -36.00 -39.70 46.29
N GLN A 45 -37.09 -39.45 45.55
CA GLN A 45 -37.03 -38.90 44.20
C GLN A 45 -36.48 -37.45 44.19
N ALA A 46 -36.91 -36.61 45.14
CA ALA A 46 -36.42 -35.24 45.27
C ALA A 46 -34.93 -35.19 45.61
N VAL A 47 -34.46 -36.05 46.52
CA VAL A 47 -33.05 -36.20 46.88
C VAL A 47 -32.23 -36.68 45.69
N ALA A 48 -32.69 -37.70 44.95
CA ALA A 48 -32.03 -38.14 43.72
C ALA A 48 -31.95 -37.03 42.66
N THR A 49 -32.97 -36.18 42.56
CA THR A 49 -32.95 -35.01 41.65
C THR A 49 -31.99 -33.93 42.13
N ALA A 50 -31.92 -33.67 43.43
CA ALA A 50 -30.96 -32.74 44.00
C ALA A 50 -29.52 -33.21 43.79
N GLU A 51 -29.27 -34.51 43.91
CA GLU A 51 -27.96 -35.12 43.66
C GLU A 51 -27.43 -34.89 42.25
N THR A 52 -28.30 -34.91 41.24
CA THR A 52 -27.88 -34.66 39.86
C THR A 52 -27.54 -33.20 39.58
N LEU A 53 -28.04 -32.26 40.40
CA LEU A 53 -27.76 -30.82 40.27
C LEU A 53 -26.43 -30.40 40.89
N ILE A 54 -25.92 -31.16 41.86
CA ILE A 54 -24.66 -30.89 42.52
C ILE A 54 -23.48 -30.78 41.55
N PRO A 55 -23.18 -31.79 40.68
CA PRO A 55 -22.06 -31.72 39.76
C PRO A 55 -22.22 -30.60 38.74
N ASP A 56 -23.46 -30.26 38.36
CA ASP A 56 -23.74 -29.13 37.47
C ASP A 56 -23.34 -27.80 38.10
N LEU A 57 -23.66 -27.59 39.39
CA LEU A 57 -23.26 -26.37 40.10
C LEU A 57 -21.75 -26.28 40.30
N ASP A 58 -21.09 -27.39 40.61
CA ASP A 58 -19.63 -27.44 40.73
C ASP A 58 -18.95 -27.11 39.38
N GLU A 59 -19.41 -27.72 38.29
CA GLU A 59 -18.89 -27.47 36.94
C GLU A 59 -19.09 -26.01 36.55
N ARG A 60 -20.31 -25.48 36.70
CA ARG A 60 -20.60 -24.09 36.33
C ARG A 60 -19.84 -23.08 37.19
N GLY A 61 -19.62 -23.37 38.47
CA GLY A 61 -18.74 -22.59 39.35
C GLY A 61 -17.28 -22.62 38.90
N SER A 62 -16.78 -23.77 38.48
CA SER A 62 -15.42 -23.93 37.93
C SER A 62 -15.22 -23.14 36.62
N ILE A 63 -16.19 -23.23 35.71
CA ILE A 63 -16.17 -22.46 34.45
C ILE A 63 -16.17 -20.95 34.75
N TRP A 64 -17.01 -20.49 35.69
CA TRP A 64 -17.03 -19.09 36.11
C TRP A 64 -15.67 -18.59 36.63
N LEU A 65 -14.99 -19.37 37.48
CA LEU A 65 -13.67 -18.99 37.99
C LEU A 65 -12.63 -18.89 36.86
N ARG A 66 -12.68 -19.80 35.89
CA ARG A 66 -11.81 -19.77 34.71
C ARG A 66 -12.13 -18.57 33.82
N PHE A 67 -13.42 -18.24 33.64
CA PHE A 67 -13.86 -17.08 32.87
C PHE A 67 -13.35 -15.78 33.48
N VAL A 68 -13.51 -15.59 34.80
CA VAL A 68 -12.99 -14.41 35.50
C VAL A 68 -11.47 -14.30 35.37
N LYS A 69 -10.74 -15.41 35.57
CA LYS A 69 -9.29 -15.41 35.39
C LYS A 69 -8.89 -15.04 33.95
N SER A 70 -9.52 -15.65 32.96
CA SER A 70 -9.26 -15.36 31.54
C SER A 70 -9.55 -13.90 31.19
N LYS A 71 -10.59 -13.32 31.81
CA LYS A 71 -10.94 -11.91 31.68
C LYS A 71 -9.83 -11.00 32.22
N ASP A 72 -9.37 -11.28 33.44
CA ASP A 72 -8.34 -10.48 34.10
C ASP A 72 -7.01 -10.57 33.32
N ASP A 73 -6.60 -11.78 32.92
CA ASP A 73 -5.41 -12.02 32.10
C ASP A 73 -5.50 -11.25 30.74
N LEU A 74 -6.68 -11.19 30.12
CA LEU A 74 -6.91 -10.42 28.89
C LEU A 74 -6.82 -8.91 29.10
N TYR A 75 -7.42 -8.37 30.17
CA TYR A 75 -7.33 -6.94 30.48
C TYR A 75 -5.88 -6.52 30.76
N ASP A 76 -5.13 -7.34 31.50
CA ASP A 76 -3.70 -7.11 31.77
C ASP A 76 -2.87 -7.07 30.47
N ASP A 77 -3.27 -7.82 29.45
CA ASP A 77 -2.59 -7.87 28.17
C ASP A 77 -2.98 -6.72 27.25
N LEU A 78 -4.26 -6.37 27.24
CA LEU A 78 -4.78 -5.18 26.56
C LEU A 78 -4.13 -3.91 27.12
N GLU A 79 -4.03 -3.77 28.44
CA GLU A 79 -3.40 -2.61 29.08
C GLU A 79 -1.91 -2.50 28.68
N LYS A 80 -1.17 -3.62 28.62
CA LYS A 80 0.22 -3.60 28.15
C LYS A 80 0.31 -3.09 26.71
N LEU A 81 -0.54 -3.60 25.82
CA LEU A 81 -0.55 -3.19 24.41
C LEU A 81 -0.97 -1.73 24.26
N GLU A 82 -2.03 -1.30 24.94
CA GLU A 82 -2.50 0.08 24.97
C GLU A 82 -1.41 1.05 25.43
N ASN A 83 -0.67 0.69 26.49
CA ASN A 83 0.45 1.49 26.97
C ASN A 83 1.56 1.62 25.91
N THR A 84 1.86 0.55 25.16
CA THR A 84 2.88 0.60 24.10
C THR A 84 2.46 1.49 22.93
N VAL A 85 1.18 1.45 22.54
CA VAL A 85 0.62 2.30 21.48
C VAL A 85 0.55 3.75 21.95
N SER A 86 0.09 3.99 23.17
CA SER A 86 0.00 5.32 23.77
C SER A 86 1.36 5.99 23.92
N ASP A 87 2.42 5.23 24.27
CA ASP A 87 3.79 5.75 24.33
C ASP A 87 4.28 6.28 22.97
N VAL A 88 3.78 5.73 21.86
CA VAL A 88 4.13 6.18 20.51
C VAL A 88 3.25 7.35 20.08
N LEU A 89 1.94 7.29 20.36
CA LEU A 89 0.98 8.31 19.96
C LEU A 89 1.19 9.65 20.67
N ASN A 90 1.61 9.63 21.93
CA ASN A 90 1.71 10.83 22.77
C ASN A 90 3.10 11.48 22.76
N ARG A 91 4.07 10.89 22.06
CA ARG A 91 5.41 11.46 21.93
C ARG A 91 5.48 12.47 20.80
N PRO A 92 6.39 13.46 20.90
CA PRO A 92 6.64 14.37 19.79
C PRO A 92 7.12 13.61 18.55
N ARG A 93 6.96 14.28 17.41
CA ARG A 93 7.56 13.85 16.14
C ARG A 93 9.08 13.78 16.31
N ILE A 94 9.71 12.88 15.56
CA ILE A 94 11.15 12.61 15.63
C ILE A 94 11.75 12.45 14.24
N SER A 95 13.07 12.52 14.12
CA SER A 95 13.76 12.26 12.86
C SER A 95 13.55 10.82 12.38
N VAL A 96 13.67 10.59 11.08
CA VAL A 96 13.55 9.25 10.47
C VAL A 96 14.52 8.23 11.08
N SER A 97 15.74 8.66 11.43
CA SER A 97 16.75 7.81 12.07
C SER A 97 16.34 7.33 13.46
N GLN A 98 15.60 8.14 14.21
CA GLN A 98 15.07 7.79 15.53
C GLN A 98 13.73 7.04 15.43
N ALA A 99 12.98 7.23 14.34
CA ALA A 99 11.69 6.59 14.10
C ALA A 99 11.82 5.08 13.82
N GLN A 100 12.88 4.65 13.14
CA GLN A 100 13.11 3.24 12.82
C GLN A 100 13.23 2.34 14.08
N PRO A 101 14.04 2.67 15.11
CA PRO A 101 14.04 1.92 16.37
C PRO A 101 12.67 1.88 17.06
N ARG A 102 11.89 2.97 17.00
CA ARG A 102 10.55 3.03 17.58
C ARG A 102 9.59 2.06 16.87
N LEU A 103 9.63 2.02 15.54
CA LEU A 103 8.86 1.06 14.74
C LEU A 103 9.27 -0.38 15.06
N ASN A 104 10.58 -0.65 15.18
CA ASN A 104 11.07 -1.99 15.52
C ASN A 104 10.57 -2.43 16.90
N LYS A 105 10.61 -1.54 17.90
CA LYS A 105 10.06 -1.82 19.23
C LYS A 105 8.56 -2.13 19.18
N LEU A 106 7.80 -1.43 18.34
CA LEU A 106 6.38 -1.70 18.09
C LEU A 106 6.18 -3.08 17.47
N LYS A 107 6.96 -3.41 16.43
CA LYS A 107 6.94 -4.74 15.78
C LYS A 107 7.28 -5.87 16.74
N GLU A 108 8.23 -5.65 17.65
CA GLU A 108 8.57 -6.61 18.70
C GLU A 108 7.42 -6.89 19.67
N GLN A 109 6.40 -6.02 19.74
CA GLN A 109 5.19 -6.26 20.56
C GLN A 109 4.09 -7.02 19.82
N SER A 110 4.29 -7.44 18.56
CA SER A 110 3.24 -8.15 17.80
C SER A 110 2.80 -9.46 18.46
N TYR A 111 3.69 -10.11 19.22
CA TYR A 111 3.35 -11.33 19.96
C TYR A 111 2.26 -11.09 21.03
N LEU A 112 2.14 -9.88 21.57
CA LEU A 112 1.08 -9.53 22.51
C LEU A 112 -0.28 -9.54 21.83
N LEU A 113 -0.35 -9.02 20.60
CA LEU A 113 -1.56 -9.04 19.79
C LEU A 113 -2.00 -10.49 19.49
N ASP A 114 -1.06 -11.34 19.08
CA ASP A 114 -1.33 -12.76 18.86
C ASP A 114 -1.78 -13.47 20.15
N ARG A 115 -1.17 -13.12 21.29
CA ARG A 115 -1.57 -13.67 22.59
C ARG A 115 -2.99 -13.24 22.95
N ILE A 116 -3.34 -11.96 22.81
CA ILE A 116 -4.69 -11.44 23.04
C ILE A 116 -5.71 -12.18 22.17
N ARG A 117 -5.43 -12.32 20.87
CA ARG A 117 -6.30 -13.05 19.93
C ARG A 117 -6.58 -14.48 20.38
N ASN A 118 -5.53 -15.19 20.79
CA ASN A 118 -5.67 -16.57 21.28
C ASN A 118 -6.43 -16.64 22.61
N SER A 119 -6.07 -15.80 23.58
CA SER A 119 -6.74 -15.76 24.89
C SER A 119 -8.20 -15.32 24.79
N LYS A 120 -8.55 -14.52 23.78
CA LYS A 120 -9.94 -14.12 23.48
C LYS A 120 -10.79 -15.31 23.07
N VAL A 121 -10.26 -16.26 22.31
CA VAL A 121 -10.99 -17.49 21.94
C VAL A 121 -11.35 -18.29 23.20
N ASP A 122 -10.38 -18.50 24.10
CA ASP A 122 -10.65 -19.20 25.37
C ASP A 122 -11.68 -18.46 26.24
N PHE A 123 -11.63 -17.13 26.26
CA PHE A 123 -12.60 -16.30 26.98
C PHE A 123 -14.02 -16.41 26.39
N ASP A 124 -14.13 -16.39 25.07
CA ASP A 124 -15.40 -16.54 24.35
C ASP A 124 -16.01 -17.91 24.61
N ASP A 125 -15.22 -18.99 24.48
CA ASP A 125 -15.67 -20.37 24.74
C ASP A 125 -16.18 -20.55 26.19
N LEU A 126 -15.46 -19.97 27.17
CA LEU A 126 -15.88 -19.98 28.58
C LEU A 126 -17.15 -19.16 28.80
N GLY A 127 -17.28 -18.01 28.14
CA GLY A 127 -18.46 -17.15 28.21
C GLY A 127 -19.70 -17.82 27.62
N GLU A 128 -19.56 -18.46 26.45
CA GLU A 128 -20.64 -19.22 25.82
C GLU A 128 -21.16 -20.35 26.70
N ALA A 129 -20.27 -21.08 27.37
CA ALA A 129 -20.64 -22.14 28.31
C ALA A 129 -21.43 -21.63 29.54
N LEU A 130 -21.33 -20.33 29.85
CA LEU A 130 -21.99 -19.67 30.96
C LEU A 130 -23.29 -18.97 30.58
N LEU A 131 -23.62 -18.87 29.28
CA LEU A 131 -24.90 -18.33 28.83
C LEU A 131 -26.09 -19.10 29.45
N PRO A 132 -27.22 -18.42 29.72
CA PRO A 132 -27.58 -17.05 29.33
C PRO A 132 -27.33 -16.01 30.45
N LEU A 133 -26.24 -16.11 31.22
CA LEU A 133 -25.96 -15.15 32.29
C LEU A 133 -25.78 -13.73 31.74
N THR A 134 -26.64 -12.80 32.16
CA THR A 134 -26.59 -11.38 31.73
C THR A 134 -25.22 -10.73 31.97
N VAL A 135 -24.63 -10.97 33.14
CA VAL A 135 -23.28 -10.48 33.46
C VAL A 135 -22.22 -10.97 32.47
N VAL A 136 -22.37 -12.19 31.95
CA VAL A 136 -21.43 -12.77 30.97
C VAL A 136 -21.66 -12.16 29.59
N GLU A 137 -22.92 -11.98 29.19
CA GLU A 137 -23.27 -11.33 27.92
C GLU A 137 -22.68 -9.91 27.83
N ASP A 138 -22.81 -9.13 28.91
CA ASP A 138 -22.24 -7.79 28.98
C ASP A 138 -20.71 -7.82 28.91
N GLU A 139 -20.05 -8.68 29.69
CA GLU A 139 -18.59 -8.80 29.71
C GLU A 139 -18.03 -9.26 28.35
N LEU A 140 -18.69 -10.21 27.68
CA LEU A 140 -18.36 -10.59 26.30
C LEU A 140 -18.42 -9.36 25.39
N ARG A 141 -19.55 -8.64 25.38
CA ARG A 141 -19.71 -7.45 24.53
C ARG A 141 -18.62 -6.40 24.78
N PHE A 142 -18.34 -6.07 26.04
CA PHE A 142 -17.33 -5.07 26.38
C PHE A 142 -15.92 -5.52 25.97
N MET A 143 -15.58 -6.79 26.22
CA MET A 143 -14.27 -7.33 25.83
C MET A 143 -14.07 -7.31 24.31
N HIS A 144 -15.09 -7.69 23.53
CA HIS A 144 -15.03 -7.65 22.06
C HIS A 144 -14.71 -6.25 21.55
N VAL A 145 -15.44 -5.24 22.02
CA VAL A 145 -15.22 -3.84 21.63
C VAL A 145 -13.82 -3.37 22.05
N HIS A 146 -13.37 -3.72 23.25
CA HIS A 146 -12.07 -3.28 23.75
C HIS A 146 -10.92 -3.89 22.94
N VAL A 147 -10.98 -5.21 22.67
CA VAL A 147 -10.02 -5.90 21.81
C VAL A 147 -10.00 -5.23 20.44
N GLU A 148 -11.13 -5.15 19.73
CA GLU A 148 -11.19 -4.57 18.38
C GLU A 148 -10.62 -3.13 18.34
N SER A 149 -10.96 -2.31 19.33
CA SER A 149 -10.45 -0.94 19.44
C SER A 149 -8.92 -0.90 19.57
N ILE A 150 -8.33 -1.69 20.47
CA ILE A 150 -6.88 -1.71 20.68
C ILE A 150 -6.14 -2.34 19.50
N GLU A 151 -6.67 -3.42 18.90
CA GLU A 151 -6.11 -4.02 17.69
C GLU A 151 -6.02 -2.98 16.57
N ARG A 152 -7.13 -2.28 16.32
CA ARG A 152 -7.19 -1.24 15.28
C ARG A 152 -6.23 -0.08 15.57
N GLN A 153 -6.16 0.39 16.82
CA GLN A 153 -5.23 1.45 17.18
C GLN A 153 -3.77 1.03 17.00
N TYR A 154 -3.43 -0.22 17.34
CA TYR A 154 -2.10 -0.77 17.14
C TYR A 154 -1.74 -0.86 15.65
N GLU A 155 -2.62 -1.45 14.83
CA GLU A 155 -2.42 -1.60 13.38
C GLU A 155 -2.31 -0.23 12.70
N ASP A 156 -3.25 0.68 12.95
CA ASP A 156 -3.24 2.04 12.40
C ASP A 156 -1.95 2.80 12.78
N THR A 157 -1.48 2.65 14.02
CA THR A 157 -0.25 3.31 14.49
C THR A 157 0.98 2.72 13.81
N MET A 158 1.04 1.40 13.68
CA MET A 158 2.15 0.69 13.03
C MET A 158 2.24 1.03 11.54
N ASP A 159 1.10 1.00 10.84
CA ASP A 159 1.02 1.29 9.41
C ASP A 159 1.35 2.76 9.11
N LYS A 160 0.79 3.71 9.86
CA LYS A 160 1.08 5.14 9.66
C LYS A 160 2.54 5.46 9.96
N LEU A 161 3.09 4.95 11.07
CA LEU A 161 4.51 5.14 11.40
C LEU A 161 5.42 4.56 10.31
N ASN A 162 5.12 3.35 9.82
CA ASN A 162 5.89 2.71 8.77
C ASN A 162 5.78 3.44 7.42
N ALA A 163 4.58 3.94 7.08
CA ALA A 163 4.34 4.71 5.87
C ALA A 163 5.11 6.04 5.90
N GLU A 164 5.08 6.77 7.03
CA GLU A 164 5.84 8.02 7.18
C GLU A 164 7.36 7.80 7.10
N ILE A 165 7.88 6.74 7.73
CA ILE A 165 9.29 6.38 7.65
C ILE A 165 9.68 6.07 6.20
N THR A 166 8.89 5.22 5.53
CA THR A 166 9.17 4.83 4.14
C THR A 166 9.14 6.03 3.20
N ALA A 167 8.16 6.91 3.36
CA ALA A 167 8.05 8.13 2.58
C ALA A 167 9.25 9.07 2.81
N GLU A 168 9.68 9.28 4.06
CA GLU A 168 10.85 10.15 4.35
C GLU A 168 12.15 9.56 3.82
N ILE A 169 12.35 8.23 3.93
CA ILE A 169 13.53 7.55 3.37
C ILE A 169 13.58 7.72 1.85
N GLU A 170 12.45 7.55 1.16
CA GLU A 170 12.39 7.70 -0.29
C GLU A 170 12.67 9.15 -0.71
N LEU A 171 12.10 10.12 0.00
CA LEU A 171 12.39 11.53 -0.24
C LEU A 171 13.88 11.84 -0.08
N LEU A 172 14.50 11.40 1.03
CA LEU A 172 15.94 11.59 1.24
C LEU A 172 16.79 10.94 0.13
N ARG A 173 16.42 9.73 -0.31
CA ARG A 173 17.09 9.04 -1.42
C ARG A 173 16.98 9.83 -2.72
N THR A 174 15.80 10.35 -3.06
CA THR A 174 15.65 11.17 -4.27
C THR A 174 16.44 12.47 -4.20
N LEU A 175 16.52 13.06 -3.01
CA LEU A 175 17.24 14.31 -2.80
C LEU A 175 18.76 14.11 -2.93
N ASP A 176 19.29 12.99 -2.43
CA ASP A 176 20.69 12.60 -2.60
C ASP A 176 21.06 12.41 -4.08
N ILE A 177 20.18 11.75 -4.86
CA ILE A 177 20.38 11.58 -6.31
C ILE A 177 20.43 12.95 -7.01
N LEU A 178 19.45 13.82 -6.77
CA LEU A 178 19.39 15.15 -7.39
C LEU A 178 20.56 16.03 -6.96
N SER A 179 20.98 15.94 -5.70
CA SER A 179 22.17 16.64 -5.19
C SER A 179 23.43 16.22 -5.94
N ASN A 180 23.61 14.91 -6.17
CA ASN A 180 24.74 14.38 -6.92
C ASN A 180 24.69 14.79 -8.40
N GLU A 181 23.51 14.73 -9.03
CA GLU A 181 23.31 15.16 -10.43
C GLU A 181 23.58 16.66 -10.61
N LEU A 182 23.09 17.51 -9.70
CA LEU A 182 23.36 18.95 -9.72
C LEU A 182 24.84 19.26 -9.48
N SER A 183 25.51 18.50 -8.61
CA SER A 183 26.95 18.61 -8.39
C SER A 183 27.74 18.26 -9.65
N GLN A 184 27.37 17.16 -10.34
CA GLN A 184 27.99 16.80 -11.62
C GLN A 184 27.74 17.86 -12.68
N CYS A 185 26.50 18.35 -12.82
CA CYS A 185 26.16 19.39 -13.79
C CYS A 185 26.99 20.66 -13.54
N LYS A 186 27.15 21.05 -12.28
CA LYS A 186 28.01 22.17 -11.88
C LYS A 186 29.47 21.94 -12.25
N GLU A 187 30.01 20.74 -12.08
CA GLU A 187 31.37 20.42 -12.53
C GLU A 187 31.50 20.52 -14.06
N ASP A 188 30.54 20.00 -14.81
CA ASP A 188 30.52 20.05 -16.28
C ASP A 188 30.40 21.48 -16.81
N ILE A 189 29.63 22.35 -16.14
CA ILE A 189 29.51 23.79 -16.50
C ILE A 189 30.84 24.52 -16.30
N ASN A 190 31.58 24.16 -15.25
CA ASN A 190 32.88 24.75 -14.91
C ASN A 190 34.01 24.18 -15.78
N ASN A 191 33.88 22.94 -16.24
CA ASN A 191 34.87 22.24 -17.06
C ASN A 191 34.20 21.69 -18.34
N PRO A 192 33.92 22.55 -19.33
CA PRO A 192 33.15 22.17 -20.51
C PRO A 192 33.89 21.08 -21.31
N THR A 193 33.28 19.91 -21.40
CA THR A 193 33.70 18.87 -22.35
C THR A 193 33.15 19.20 -23.74
N ILE A 194 33.87 18.77 -24.79
CA ILE A 194 33.54 19.09 -26.20
C ILE A 194 32.21 18.44 -26.65
N ASP A 195 31.70 17.46 -25.90
CA ASP A 195 30.64 16.54 -26.33
C ASP A 195 29.21 16.91 -25.85
N VAL A 196 29.07 17.82 -24.88
CA VAL A 196 27.75 18.20 -24.34
C VAL A 196 27.40 19.63 -24.72
N ASP A 197 26.36 19.80 -25.54
CA ASP A 197 25.85 21.11 -25.92
C ASP A 197 25.10 21.80 -24.78
N GLU A 198 25.12 23.12 -24.81
CA GLU A 198 24.54 24.03 -23.84
C GLU A 198 23.02 23.86 -23.68
N LEU A 199 22.34 23.55 -24.78
CA LEU A 199 20.91 23.28 -24.80
C LEU A 199 20.54 22.02 -24.01
N SER A 200 21.38 20.98 -24.08
CA SER A 200 21.20 19.74 -23.32
C SER A 200 21.31 20.00 -21.82
N ARG A 201 22.33 20.77 -21.40
CA ARG A 201 22.52 21.18 -19.99
C ARG A 201 21.33 21.98 -19.47
N ALA A 202 20.83 22.93 -20.26
CA ALA A 202 19.67 23.73 -19.88
C ALA A 202 18.39 22.87 -19.75
N THR A 203 18.20 21.88 -20.64
CA THR A 203 17.06 20.96 -20.57
C THR A 203 17.10 20.12 -19.28
N MET A 204 18.26 19.53 -18.97
CA MET A 204 18.43 18.76 -17.72
C MET A 204 18.16 19.59 -16.46
N LEU A 205 18.64 20.84 -16.42
CA LEU A 205 18.41 21.73 -15.27
C LEU A 205 16.93 22.13 -15.14
N ASN A 206 16.23 22.36 -16.25
CA ASN A 206 14.79 22.63 -16.23
C ASN A 206 13.99 21.41 -15.73
N ASP A 207 14.35 20.20 -16.17
CA ASP A 207 13.73 18.96 -15.70
C ASP A 207 13.97 18.75 -14.19
N ALA A 208 15.20 19.00 -13.72
CA ALA A 208 15.54 18.93 -12.30
C ALA A 208 14.75 19.95 -11.46
N ILE A 209 14.59 21.19 -11.95
CA ILE A 209 13.78 22.23 -11.29
C ILE A 209 12.32 21.77 -11.21
N ALA A 210 11.74 21.27 -12.31
CA ALA A 210 10.36 20.79 -12.32
C ALA A 210 10.15 19.62 -11.34
N HIS A 211 11.12 18.69 -11.26
CA HIS A 211 11.08 17.59 -10.32
C HIS A 211 11.15 18.06 -8.87
N LEU A 212 12.08 18.97 -8.53
CA LEU A 212 12.21 19.56 -7.19
C LEU A 212 10.96 20.35 -6.78
N GLU A 213 10.33 21.09 -7.70
CA GLU A 213 9.08 21.81 -7.43
C GLU A 213 7.92 20.86 -7.16
N ASN A 214 7.83 19.74 -7.89
CA ASN A 214 6.83 18.70 -7.62
C ASN A 214 7.06 18.07 -6.23
N GLN A 215 8.31 17.71 -5.91
CA GLN A 215 8.66 17.16 -4.60
C GLN A 215 8.34 18.13 -3.46
N LYS A 216 8.58 19.43 -3.63
CA LYS A 216 8.20 20.46 -2.65
C LYS A 216 6.69 20.46 -2.37
N VAL A 217 5.86 20.29 -3.40
CA VAL A 217 4.39 20.17 -3.23
C VAL A 217 4.03 18.88 -2.48
N VAL A 218 4.68 17.76 -2.79
CA VAL A 218 4.47 16.47 -2.11
C VAL A 218 4.82 16.58 -0.62
N VAL A 219 5.99 17.13 -0.29
CA VAL A 219 6.43 17.35 1.10
C VAL A 219 5.43 18.24 1.84
N ALA A 220 5.07 19.40 1.28
CA ALA A 220 4.12 20.32 1.89
C ALA A 220 2.72 19.71 2.12
N ARG A 221 2.28 18.80 1.25
CA ARG A 221 1.02 18.05 1.45
C ARG A 221 1.17 17.04 2.58
N SER A 222 2.21 16.22 2.54
CA SER A 222 2.45 15.18 3.56
C SER A 222 2.66 15.73 4.96
N GLU A 223 3.25 16.93 5.11
CA GLU A 223 3.51 17.55 6.41
C GLU A 223 2.23 17.85 7.21
N LYS A 224 1.09 18.03 6.52
CA LYS A 224 -0.21 18.26 7.17
C LYS A 224 -0.75 17.01 7.85
N ASP A 225 -0.47 15.84 7.28
CA ASP A 225 -1.02 14.56 7.70
C ASP A 225 -0.05 13.74 8.58
N ARG A 226 1.21 14.18 8.66
CA ARG A 226 2.25 13.54 9.47
C ARG A 226 1.95 13.61 10.96
N LYS A 227 2.18 12.49 11.65
CA LYS A 227 1.99 12.36 13.09
C LYS A 227 3.27 11.98 13.83
N PHE A 228 4.20 11.26 13.19
CA PHE A 228 5.31 10.62 13.90
C PHE A 228 6.70 11.06 13.45
N VAL A 229 6.89 11.35 12.16
CA VAL A 229 8.19 11.65 11.56
C VAL A 229 8.27 13.12 11.15
N GLU A 230 9.27 13.84 11.66
CA GLU A 230 9.58 15.20 11.19
C GLU A 230 10.21 15.14 9.80
N SER A 231 9.75 16.00 8.89
CA SER A 231 10.40 16.19 7.59
C SER A 231 11.60 17.12 7.75
N SER A 232 12.82 16.62 7.49
CA SER A 232 14.01 17.48 7.34
C SER A 232 14.25 17.88 5.88
N THR A 233 13.52 17.27 4.95
CA THR A 233 13.72 17.41 3.50
C THR A 233 13.25 18.75 2.93
N SER A 234 12.39 19.50 3.64
CA SER A 234 11.89 20.80 3.15
C SER A 234 12.99 21.84 2.97
N THR A 235 13.96 21.93 3.89
CA THR A 235 15.05 22.92 3.78
C THR A 235 16.02 22.55 2.68
N ASP A 236 16.31 21.25 2.55
CA ASP A 236 17.27 20.72 1.59
C ASP A 236 16.71 20.85 0.17
N LEU A 237 15.40 20.62 -0.02
CA LEU A 237 14.69 20.88 -1.28
C LEU A 237 14.80 22.35 -1.71
N GLU A 238 14.66 23.30 -0.78
CA GLU A 238 14.79 24.73 -1.09
C GLU A 238 16.21 25.10 -1.51
N GLN A 239 17.22 24.52 -0.85
CA GLN A 239 18.63 24.73 -1.20
C GLN A 239 18.96 24.18 -2.58
N LEU A 240 18.56 22.94 -2.89
CA LEU A 240 18.78 22.33 -4.21
C LEU A 240 18.05 23.07 -5.32
N LEU A 241 16.81 23.49 -5.08
CA LEU A 241 16.04 24.28 -6.06
C LEU A 241 16.71 25.63 -6.33
N ALA A 242 17.23 26.30 -5.30
CA ALA A 242 17.98 27.54 -5.46
C ALA A 242 19.29 27.32 -6.24
N GLU A 243 20.01 26.23 -5.98
CA GLU A 243 21.23 25.87 -6.71
C GLU A 243 20.94 25.57 -8.18
N ALA A 244 19.92 24.75 -8.48
CA ALA A 244 19.52 24.44 -9.85
C ALA A 244 19.15 25.70 -10.65
N LYS A 245 18.35 26.60 -10.06
CA LYS A 245 17.99 27.89 -10.68
C LYS A 245 19.21 28.79 -10.89
N ARG A 246 20.18 28.76 -9.97
CA ARG A 246 21.42 29.52 -10.11
C ARG A 246 22.28 29.01 -11.26
N LEU A 247 22.44 27.69 -11.38
CA LEU A 247 23.20 27.07 -12.47
C LEU A 247 22.54 27.35 -13.83
N LEU A 248 21.21 27.27 -13.91
CA LEU A 248 20.48 27.59 -15.16
C LEU A 248 20.78 29.02 -15.62
N LYS A 249 20.71 29.98 -14.69
CA LYS A 249 21.03 31.39 -14.95
C LYS A 249 22.48 31.63 -15.38
N GLU A 250 23.41 30.78 -14.96
CA GLU A 250 24.83 30.87 -15.34
C GLU A 250 25.09 30.44 -16.79
N ILE A 251 24.28 29.50 -17.32
CA ILE A 251 24.39 28.98 -18.69
C ILE A 251 23.59 29.83 -19.69
N GLU A 252 22.50 30.46 -19.25
CA GLU A 252 21.61 31.30 -20.06
C GLU A 252 22.31 32.30 -21.02
N PRO A 253 23.35 33.07 -20.62
CA PRO A 253 24.05 33.97 -21.54
C PRO A 253 24.87 33.24 -22.61
N ARG A 254 25.35 32.02 -22.33
CA ARG A 254 26.10 31.22 -23.31
C ARG A 254 25.15 30.65 -24.37
N LEU A 255 23.95 30.25 -23.93
CA LEU A 255 22.86 29.77 -24.78
C LEU A 255 22.33 30.85 -25.75
N GLN A 256 22.32 32.12 -25.33
CA GLN A 256 21.96 33.26 -26.19
C GLN A 256 23.03 33.54 -27.26
N LEU A 257 24.32 33.33 -26.96
CA LEU A 257 25.40 33.46 -27.94
C LEU A 257 25.40 32.32 -28.98
N ALA A 258 24.85 31.16 -28.63
CA ALA A 258 24.73 30.00 -29.51
C ALA A 258 23.52 30.08 -30.48
N GLN A 259 22.59 31.02 -30.25
CA GLN A 259 21.50 31.32 -31.19
C GLN A 259 21.97 32.42 -32.15
N PRO A 260 22.10 32.15 -33.47
CA PRO A 260 22.47 33.20 -34.41
C PRO A 260 21.35 34.24 -34.46
N ASP A 261 21.70 35.49 -34.15
CA ASP A 261 20.88 36.68 -34.38
C ASP A 261 20.30 36.64 -35.79
N HIS A 262 19.00 36.35 -35.91
CA HIS A 262 18.29 36.46 -37.17
C HIS A 262 17.39 37.70 -37.24
N ASP A 263 17.70 38.73 -36.46
CA ASP A 263 16.91 39.96 -36.38
C ASP A 263 17.76 41.24 -36.55
N ASN A 264 18.72 41.24 -37.49
CA ASN A 264 19.29 42.47 -38.02
C ASN A 264 19.19 42.46 -39.56
N GLU A 265 17.98 42.60 -40.07
CA GLU A 265 17.77 43.11 -41.44
C GLU A 265 17.97 44.63 -41.40
N ASP A 266 19.23 45.06 -41.41
CA ASP A 266 19.57 46.41 -41.89
C ASP A 266 20.20 46.26 -43.28
N GLU A 267 19.45 46.72 -44.26
CA GLU A 267 19.89 47.00 -45.62
C GLU A 267 21.14 47.88 -45.60
N GLU A 268 22.20 47.45 -46.28
CA GLU A 268 22.98 48.24 -47.27
C GLU A 268 24.38 47.64 -47.50
N ASP A 269 24.57 47.25 -48.76
CA ASP A 269 25.80 47.35 -49.56
C ASP A 269 27.00 46.39 -49.42
N GLU A 270 27.14 45.64 -50.52
CA GLU A 270 28.36 45.39 -51.30
C GLU A 270 29.38 44.33 -50.86
N GLU A 271 29.26 43.19 -51.53
CA GLU A 271 30.31 42.49 -52.27
C GLU A 271 31.53 41.99 -51.45
N LYS A 272 31.46 40.73 -51.00
CA LYS A 272 32.62 39.82 -50.91
C LYS A 272 32.22 38.36 -50.70
N GLY A 273 32.55 37.53 -51.70
CA GLY A 273 32.88 36.09 -51.56
C GLY A 273 31.88 35.20 -50.85
N SER A 274 31.01 34.54 -51.62
CA SER A 274 30.23 33.39 -51.17
C SER A 274 31.16 32.24 -50.76
N GLU A 275 31.44 32.10 -49.46
CA GLU A 275 31.77 30.80 -48.89
C GLU A 275 30.46 30.03 -48.70
N GLU A 276 30.14 29.15 -49.66
CA GLU A 276 29.05 28.18 -49.51
C GLU A 276 29.32 27.34 -48.25
N LYS A 277 28.46 27.51 -47.23
CA LYS A 277 28.45 26.62 -46.06
C LYS A 277 28.20 25.18 -46.56
N PRO A 278 28.94 24.17 -46.07
CA PRO A 278 28.72 22.79 -46.48
C PRO A 278 27.33 22.35 -46.00
N TYR A 279 26.41 22.11 -46.93
CA TYR A 279 25.11 21.52 -46.62
C TYR A 279 25.32 20.11 -46.05
N ASP A 280 24.71 19.82 -44.90
CA ASP A 280 24.79 18.48 -44.30
C ASP A 280 23.95 17.49 -45.10
N VAL A 281 24.64 16.75 -45.98
CA VAL A 281 24.05 15.74 -46.87
C VAL A 281 23.34 14.64 -46.08
N ARG A 282 23.76 14.36 -44.83
CA ARG A 282 23.13 13.33 -44.00
C ARG A 282 21.77 13.79 -43.48
N ALA A 283 21.69 15.03 -42.99
CA ALA A 283 20.43 15.62 -42.56
C ALA A 283 19.43 15.71 -43.73
N ALA A 284 19.89 16.09 -44.92
CA ALA A 284 19.06 16.11 -46.13
C ALA A 284 18.57 14.70 -46.53
N ALA A 285 19.43 13.68 -46.42
CA ALA A 285 19.06 12.30 -46.71
C ALA A 285 18.04 11.74 -45.72
N GLU A 286 18.11 12.13 -44.44
CA GLU A 286 17.16 11.72 -43.40
C GLU A 286 15.77 12.37 -43.59
N VAL A 287 15.73 13.63 -44.00
CA VAL A 287 14.46 14.30 -44.35
C VAL A 287 13.82 13.63 -45.56
N LEU A 288 14.60 13.26 -46.57
CA LEU A 288 14.10 12.57 -47.77
C LEU A 288 13.60 11.15 -47.45
N SER A 289 14.27 10.42 -46.55
CA SER A 289 13.80 9.09 -46.13
C SER A 289 12.56 9.16 -45.23
N ALA A 290 12.38 10.24 -44.46
CA ALA A 290 11.17 10.46 -43.69
C ALA A 290 9.96 10.79 -44.58
N LEU A 291 10.17 11.55 -45.66
CA LEU A 291 9.11 11.94 -46.60
C LEU A 291 8.80 10.86 -47.64
N TYR A 292 9.80 10.06 -48.04
CA TYR A 292 9.70 8.99 -49.04
C TYR A 292 10.32 7.68 -48.49
N PRO A 293 9.63 7.01 -47.54
CA PRO A 293 10.20 5.87 -46.81
C PRO A 293 10.47 4.63 -47.68
N ASP A 294 9.76 4.49 -48.81
CA ASP A 294 9.89 3.35 -49.72
C ASP A 294 10.84 3.62 -50.90
N GLU A 295 11.48 4.80 -50.96
CA GLU A 295 12.27 5.23 -52.12
C GLU A 295 13.64 5.73 -51.69
N HIS A 296 14.70 5.24 -52.34
CA HIS A 296 16.07 5.65 -51.99
C HIS A 296 16.25 7.16 -52.29
N PRO A 297 16.90 7.96 -51.42
CA PRO A 297 17.03 9.42 -51.60
C PRO A 297 17.57 9.83 -52.98
N HIS A 298 18.46 9.02 -53.55
CA HIS A 298 19.01 9.24 -54.89
C HIS A 298 17.97 9.11 -56.03
N ASN A 299 16.95 8.27 -55.88
CA ASN A 299 15.88 8.12 -56.87
C ASN A 299 14.88 9.28 -56.78
N VAL A 300 14.61 9.76 -55.56
CA VAL A 300 13.79 10.96 -55.32
C VAL A 300 14.42 12.18 -55.99
N LEU A 301 15.73 12.37 -55.81
CA LEU A 301 16.46 13.49 -56.44
C LEU A 301 16.49 13.40 -57.97
N ARG A 302 16.60 12.18 -58.53
CA ARG A 302 16.52 11.96 -59.98
C ARG A 302 15.15 12.33 -60.54
N ASN A 303 14.07 12.00 -59.84
CA ASN A 303 12.70 12.30 -60.29
C ASN A 303 12.37 13.81 -60.22
N ILE A 304 13.10 14.58 -59.40
CA ILE A 304 12.94 16.02 -59.23
C ILE A 304 13.78 16.83 -60.26
N GLY A 305 14.58 16.17 -61.10
CA GLY A 305 15.28 16.80 -62.22
C GLY A 305 16.76 17.13 -61.96
N PHE A 306 17.38 16.52 -60.96
CA PHE A 306 18.85 16.57 -60.79
C PHE A 306 19.49 15.48 -61.66
N GLU A 307 19.78 15.82 -62.91
CA GLU A 307 20.48 14.97 -63.87
C GLU A 307 21.95 15.42 -63.94
N GLU A 308 22.88 14.47 -63.71
CA GLU A 308 24.36 14.57 -63.80
C GLU A 308 25.17 14.82 -62.51
N LEU A 309 25.53 13.74 -61.82
CA LEU A 309 26.85 13.59 -61.18
C LEU A 309 27.37 12.16 -61.43
N PRO A 310 28.65 11.97 -61.82
CA PRO A 310 29.21 10.65 -62.10
C PRO A 310 29.34 9.84 -60.80
N SER A 311 28.79 8.62 -60.84
CA SER A 311 28.78 7.65 -59.75
C SER A 311 30.10 6.88 -59.71
N ASP A 312 31.03 7.27 -58.84
CA ASP A 312 32.19 6.45 -58.49
C ASP A 312 31.79 5.38 -57.47
N SER A 313 31.25 4.26 -57.94
CA SER A 313 31.23 2.98 -57.22
C SER A 313 30.81 1.84 -58.15
N GLU A 314 31.70 1.46 -59.07
CA GLU A 314 31.69 0.10 -59.59
C GLU A 314 32.23 -0.83 -58.51
N SER A 315 31.39 -1.72 -57.98
CA SER A 315 31.84 -3.01 -57.47
C SER A 315 30.78 -4.06 -57.77
N ARG A 316 30.96 -4.69 -58.93
CA ARG A 316 30.34 -5.95 -59.34
C ARG A 316 30.92 -7.08 -58.51
N SER A 317 30.05 -7.92 -57.97
CA SER A 317 30.33 -9.37 -57.90
C SER A 317 29.03 -10.16 -57.90
N GLU A 318 28.72 -10.71 -59.08
CA GLU A 318 27.85 -11.87 -59.25
C GLU A 318 28.62 -13.17 -58.94
N PHE A 319 27.85 -14.25 -58.72
CA PHE A 319 28.18 -15.67 -58.85
C PHE A 319 28.68 -16.38 -57.57
N ASP A 320 28.36 -17.63 -57.25
CA ASP A 320 27.26 -18.59 -57.46
C ASP A 320 27.60 -19.77 -56.52
N SER A 321 26.57 -20.51 -56.11
CA SER A 321 26.49 -21.86 -55.54
C SER A 321 27.77 -22.73 -55.41
N LEU A 322 27.94 -23.43 -54.27
CA LEU A 322 27.93 -24.91 -54.17
C LEU A 322 28.32 -25.45 -52.77
N ASP A 323 27.97 -26.73 -52.60
CA ASP A 323 27.72 -27.51 -51.39
C ASP A 323 28.93 -28.38 -50.95
N SER A 324 28.83 -28.95 -49.74
CA SER A 324 29.47 -30.20 -49.24
C SER A 324 30.93 -30.27 -48.69
N ARG A 325 30.99 -30.52 -47.36
CA ARG A 325 31.79 -31.49 -46.56
C ARG A 325 33.32 -31.69 -46.78
N SER A 326 34.10 -31.48 -45.70
CA SER A 326 34.86 -32.52 -44.94
C SER A 326 36.21 -32.02 -44.37
N ASP A 327 36.37 -32.21 -43.05
CA ASP A 327 37.57 -32.45 -42.22
C ASP A 327 38.90 -31.69 -42.40
N GLY A 328 39.34 -31.09 -41.28
CA GLY A 328 40.61 -31.51 -40.66
C GLY A 328 41.71 -30.46 -40.45
N LEU A 329 41.86 -30.06 -39.18
CA LEU A 329 43.07 -29.55 -38.51
C LEU A 329 43.50 -28.09 -38.77
N LEU A 330 43.24 -27.22 -37.79
CA LEU A 330 44.22 -26.60 -36.87
C LEU A 330 43.46 -25.67 -35.87
N SER A 331 43.93 -25.61 -34.62
CA SER A 331 43.29 -24.95 -33.46
C SER A 331 43.65 -23.45 -33.31
N PRO A 332 43.32 -22.74 -32.21
CA PRO A 332 42.00 -22.18 -31.87
C PRO A 332 42.07 -20.65 -31.61
N ILE A 333 41.02 -19.89 -31.95
CA ILE A 333 40.80 -18.53 -31.44
C ILE A 333 39.34 -18.46 -30.96
N PRO A 334 39.07 -17.96 -29.74
CA PRO A 334 37.72 -17.96 -29.18
C PRO A 334 36.92 -16.76 -29.72
N ASP A 335 35.84 -17.04 -30.45
CA ASP A 335 34.82 -16.06 -30.80
C ASP A 335 33.78 -15.96 -29.66
N ASP A 336 33.78 -14.80 -28.99
CA ASP A 336 32.95 -14.46 -27.82
C ASP A 336 31.47 -14.19 -28.17
N SER A 337 31.07 -14.40 -29.42
CA SER A 337 29.78 -13.94 -29.97
C SER A 337 28.64 -14.95 -29.87
N THR A 338 28.93 -16.23 -29.59
CA THR A 338 27.93 -17.33 -29.68
C THR A 338 27.22 -17.65 -28.35
N LEU A 339 27.67 -17.09 -27.22
CA LEU A 339 27.07 -17.33 -25.91
C LEU A 339 25.79 -16.49 -25.66
N ASN A 340 25.69 -15.31 -26.27
CA ASN A 340 24.59 -14.38 -26.03
C ASN A 340 23.27 -14.78 -26.71
N GLU A 341 23.29 -15.35 -27.92
CA GLU A 341 22.06 -15.69 -28.65
C GLU A 341 21.29 -16.87 -28.04
N GLU A 342 21.99 -17.89 -27.54
CA GLU A 342 21.35 -19.03 -26.87
C GLU A 342 20.75 -18.65 -25.51
N GLN A 343 21.42 -17.76 -24.76
CA GLN A 343 20.93 -17.26 -23.47
C GLN A 343 19.68 -16.38 -23.64
N LEU A 344 19.64 -15.52 -24.67
CA LEU A 344 18.48 -14.69 -25.00
C LEU A 344 17.27 -15.54 -25.46
N ARG A 345 17.50 -16.61 -26.26
CA ARG A 345 16.42 -17.53 -26.65
C ARG A 345 15.87 -18.33 -25.46
N ARG A 346 16.73 -18.77 -24.53
CA ARG A 346 16.30 -19.48 -23.32
C ARG A 346 15.56 -18.55 -22.35
N GLN A 347 15.96 -17.28 -22.21
CA GLN A 347 15.20 -16.30 -21.42
C GLN A 347 13.82 -16.03 -22.03
N ARG A 348 13.72 -15.75 -23.33
CA ARG A 348 12.43 -15.44 -24.00
C ARG A 348 11.38 -16.56 -23.85
N SER A 349 11.80 -17.83 -23.81
CA SER A 349 10.86 -18.95 -23.60
C SER A 349 10.35 -19.07 -22.16
N ARG A 350 11.17 -18.71 -21.16
CA ARG A 350 10.77 -18.64 -19.74
C ARG A 350 9.85 -17.44 -19.48
N TRP A 351 10.18 -16.26 -20.00
CA TRP A 351 9.34 -15.07 -19.88
C TRP A 351 7.98 -15.24 -20.57
N ARG A 352 7.92 -15.92 -21.72
CA ARG A 352 6.63 -16.27 -22.37
C ARG A 352 5.75 -17.23 -21.55
N ARG A 353 6.34 -18.10 -20.72
CA ARG A 353 5.58 -18.97 -19.81
C ARG A 353 5.06 -18.19 -18.60
N VAL A 354 5.89 -17.30 -18.03
CA VAL A 354 5.53 -16.43 -16.90
C VAL A 354 4.45 -15.41 -17.31
N LEU A 355 4.57 -14.77 -18.48
CA LEU A 355 3.54 -13.86 -18.98
C LEU A 355 2.22 -14.58 -19.28
N ARG A 356 2.26 -15.84 -19.76
CA ARG A 356 1.03 -16.62 -20.02
C ARG A 356 0.27 -17.00 -18.75
N THR A 357 0.92 -17.08 -17.59
CA THR A 357 0.27 -17.37 -16.31
C THR A 357 -0.11 -16.11 -15.54
N ALA A 358 0.66 -15.02 -15.68
CA ALA A 358 0.40 -13.76 -14.98
C ALA A 358 -0.70 -12.91 -15.62
N LEU A 359 -0.78 -12.88 -16.97
CA LEU A 359 -1.80 -12.12 -17.70
C LEU A 359 -3.25 -12.52 -17.37
N PRO A 360 -3.65 -13.81 -17.29
CA PRO A 360 -5.02 -14.17 -16.95
C PRO A 360 -5.37 -13.80 -15.49
N LEU A 361 -4.39 -13.81 -14.59
CA LEU A 361 -4.59 -13.47 -13.18
C LEU A 361 -4.74 -11.96 -12.97
N GLN A 362 -3.94 -11.15 -13.68
CA GLN A 362 -4.09 -9.70 -13.72
C GLN A 362 -5.39 -9.28 -14.41
N ALA A 363 -5.78 -9.93 -15.51
CA ALA A 363 -7.06 -9.68 -16.18
C ALA A 363 -8.26 -10.02 -15.28
N LEU A 364 -8.18 -11.12 -14.52
CA LEU A 364 -9.22 -11.50 -13.55
C LEU A 364 -9.32 -10.51 -12.39
N LEU A 365 -8.19 -9.97 -11.92
CA LEU A 365 -8.16 -8.97 -10.85
C LEU A 365 -8.72 -7.62 -11.31
N VAL A 366 -8.42 -7.20 -12.54
CA VAL A 366 -9.02 -6.01 -13.18
C VAL A 366 -10.52 -6.23 -13.42
N LEU A 367 -10.94 -7.44 -13.82
CA LEU A 367 -12.35 -7.77 -14.00
C LEU A 367 -13.11 -7.80 -12.67
N LEU A 368 -12.51 -8.32 -11.60
CA LEU A 368 -13.06 -8.26 -10.25
C LEU A 368 -13.16 -6.83 -9.73
N MET A 369 -12.16 -5.99 -10.00
CA MET A 369 -12.21 -4.57 -9.66
C MET A 369 -13.33 -3.85 -10.44
N GLY A 370 -13.45 -4.12 -11.74
CA GLY A 370 -14.54 -3.59 -12.57
C GLY A 370 -15.92 -4.07 -12.12
N ALA A 371 -16.04 -5.34 -11.69
CA ALA A 371 -17.26 -5.89 -11.12
C ALA A 371 -17.60 -5.26 -9.76
N ALA A 372 -16.60 -5.03 -8.90
CA ALA A 372 -16.79 -4.32 -7.64
C ALA A 372 -17.24 -2.86 -7.84
N CYS A 373 -16.79 -2.20 -8.92
CA CYS A 373 -17.28 -0.88 -9.32
C CYS A 373 -18.70 -0.89 -9.93
N LEU A 374 -19.18 -2.06 -10.37
CA LEU A 374 -20.54 -2.24 -10.90
C LEU A 374 -21.55 -2.67 -9.83
N VAL A 375 -21.08 -3.07 -8.63
CA VAL A 375 -21.93 -3.24 -7.46
C VAL A 375 -22.25 -1.83 -6.94
N PRO A 376 -23.50 -1.35 -7.02
CA PRO A 376 -23.86 -0.10 -6.40
C PRO A 376 -23.62 -0.26 -4.90
N HIS A 377 -22.73 0.56 -4.34
CA HIS A 377 -22.72 0.82 -2.91
C HIS A 377 -24.05 1.50 -2.60
N CYS A 378 -25.07 0.71 -2.27
CA CYS A 378 -26.27 1.21 -1.65
C CYS A 378 -25.87 1.62 -0.24
N ASP A 379 -25.45 2.88 -0.08
CA ASP A 379 -25.51 3.55 1.21
C ASP A 379 -27.01 3.67 1.56
N ASP A 380 -27.53 2.66 2.27
CA ASP A 380 -28.95 2.53 2.61
C ASP A 380 -29.48 3.75 3.39
N GLU A 381 -28.62 4.59 3.95
CA GLU A 381 -28.99 5.81 4.66
C GLU A 381 -29.16 7.05 3.77
N TYR A 382 -28.51 7.13 2.61
CA TYR A 382 -28.65 8.26 1.66
C TYR A 382 -29.74 8.02 0.60
N CYS A 383 -29.87 6.78 0.09
CA CYS A 383 -30.92 6.43 -0.88
C CYS A 383 -32.32 6.53 -0.28
N CYS A 384 -32.50 6.15 1.00
CA CYS A 384 -33.77 6.28 1.69
C CYS A 384 -34.14 7.74 1.96
N GLN A 385 -33.18 8.62 2.27
CA GLN A 385 -33.47 10.05 2.47
C GLN A 385 -33.83 10.77 1.17
N LEU A 386 -33.18 10.44 0.05
CA LEU A 386 -33.47 11.10 -1.23
C LEU A 386 -34.82 10.63 -1.81
N LEU A 387 -35.14 9.34 -1.73
CA LEU A 387 -36.45 8.81 -2.14
C LEU A 387 -37.59 9.26 -1.22
N ASN A 388 -37.35 9.41 0.08
CA ASN A 388 -38.36 9.91 1.02
C ASN A 388 -38.61 11.42 0.84
N ASN A 389 -37.58 12.20 0.52
CA ASN A 389 -37.75 13.61 0.12
C ASN A 389 -38.45 13.78 -1.24
N PHE A 390 -38.16 12.91 -2.21
CA PHE A 390 -38.85 12.92 -3.51
C PHE A 390 -40.30 12.44 -3.42
N ALA A 391 -40.62 11.47 -2.56
CA ALA A 391 -41.99 11.03 -2.35
C ALA A 391 -42.82 12.11 -1.63
N LYS A 392 -42.22 12.86 -0.70
CA LYS A 392 -42.87 13.98 -0.01
C LYS A 392 -43.06 15.24 -0.86
N SER A 393 -42.34 15.40 -1.97
CA SER A 393 -42.51 16.56 -2.85
C SER A 393 -43.76 16.48 -3.75
N PHE A 394 -44.41 15.31 -3.81
CA PHE A 394 -45.68 15.11 -4.50
C PHE A 394 -46.91 15.09 -3.58
N ASP A 395 -46.72 15.23 -2.27
CA ASP A 395 -47.85 15.46 -1.37
C ASP A 395 -48.28 16.93 -1.50
N PRO A 396 -49.52 17.23 -1.95
CA PRO A 396 -50.03 18.58 -1.87
C PRO A 396 -50.11 18.96 -0.40
N SER A 397 -49.27 19.91 0.00
CA SER A 397 -49.28 20.50 1.33
C SER A 397 -50.67 21.09 1.59
N LEU A 398 -51.43 20.45 2.47
CA LEU A 398 -52.59 21.07 3.11
C LEU A 398 -52.06 22.23 3.97
N GLU A 399 -51.97 23.41 3.38
CA GLU A 399 -51.89 24.65 4.14
C GLU A 399 -53.14 24.74 5.02
N PHE A 400 -52.94 24.65 6.33
CA PHE A 400 -53.95 25.07 7.28
C PHE A 400 -54.12 26.58 7.13
N VAL A 401 -55.18 26.98 6.42
CA VAL A 401 -55.52 28.38 6.19
C VAL A 401 -55.90 29.12 7.48
N ASN A 402 -55.93 28.49 8.67
CA ASN A 402 -56.21 29.19 9.93
C ASN A 402 -55.54 28.56 11.18
N GLY A 403 -54.22 28.75 11.32
CA GLY A 403 -53.54 28.77 12.63
C GLY A 403 -52.71 27.53 13.01
N PRO A 404 -51.80 27.67 14.01
CA PRO A 404 -50.90 26.59 14.42
C PRO A 404 -51.64 25.50 15.22
N PRO A 405 -51.24 24.21 15.10
CA PRO A 405 -51.90 23.09 15.76
C PRO A 405 -51.61 23.06 17.28
N PRO A 406 -52.53 22.57 18.11
CA PRO A 406 -52.32 22.47 19.56
C PRO A 406 -51.41 21.27 19.90
N PHE A 407 -50.49 21.52 20.84
CA PHE A 407 -49.54 20.65 21.57
C PHE A 407 -49.28 19.23 21.04
#